data_AF-S3ASW8-F1
#
_entry.id   AF-S3ASW8-F1
#
_cell.length_a   1.000
_cell.length_b   1.000
_cell.length_c   1.000
_cell.angle_alpha   90.00
_cell.angle_beta   90.00
_cell.angle_gamma   90.00
#
_symmetry.space_group_name_H-M   'P 1'
#
loop_
_entity.id
_entity.type
_entity.pdbx_description
1 polymer ?
#
loop_
_entity_poly.entity_id
_entity_poly.type
_entity_poly.pdbx_seq_one_letter_code
_entity_poly.pdbx_strand_id
1 'polypeptide(L)'
;MRWFATAFGRVVADGRFLSPWSLAATLVLSMTIMAPVGAGVDVAALAPATLATTTCFVLALGALALIERQVSAPRVRAIVLIVGIVACAALRPLVQDAWAALWALPIPAAAQLPFRIATNVVVWPVVLAMIAVLENAVHTLRRTNALLREVAAELAAAPDRAVVVDRRARREVDAAASALSRAIDRWDPATGPSGVRALGTEAFRTWSHRLQQVADDAATTSAPRVAPATDGISIRRRGLALPPLRLPPRGTVAIVYIACTLPYALRTTGPAELIAGLVAVVAVTGLVDHVARRRRFVRSARLSATVYLLGAAIGGVVLSVLAAIYGHRGLIALLPAIDYLAFALAAGLCAGAVQRLRREQRRLSGTITHSQRASREGVGPAREGLRRTAELLHRDGQGACMQFALTHPHSSPADTSALRDDLLALVHRLTSTYAAADPGTDAAALRALLATWGRVIVLQTTLDPRALAALDAHPRLARDVYDVIAEGLLNAVKHSDEKSAEVSLDVVATGAGSRLRARVRSRGRTAPDAELRPASHARDLGARLRTDGRDTLLEALFALPPTTPVVSAEHPEKQAAPPS
;
A
#
# COMPACT_ATOMS: atom_id res chain seq x y z
N MET A 1 18.53 -10.19 -0.14
CA MET A 1 18.21 -11.49 0.49
C MET A 1 17.15 -11.40 1.58
N ARG A 2 17.28 -10.55 2.61
CA ARG A 2 16.26 -10.38 3.70
C ARG A 2 14.80 -10.27 3.21
N TRP A 3 14.59 -9.66 2.05
CA TRP A 3 13.25 -9.50 1.49
C TRP A 3 12.68 -10.76 0.81
N PHE A 4 13.52 -11.57 0.15
CA PHE A 4 13.08 -12.86 -0.39
C PHE A 4 12.70 -13.81 0.76
N ALA A 5 13.44 -13.77 1.86
CA ALA A 5 13.13 -14.53 3.07
C ALA A 5 11.79 -14.09 3.72
N THR A 6 11.46 -12.79 3.72
CA THR A 6 10.17 -12.30 4.23
C THR A 6 9.00 -12.58 3.27
N ALA A 7 9.22 -12.52 1.96
CA ALA A 7 8.23 -12.95 0.98
C ALA A 7 7.96 -14.46 1.06
N PHE A 8 9.01 -15.27 1.20
CA PHE A 8 8.93 -16.71 1.43
C PHE A 8 8.18 -17.03 2.73
N GLY A 9 8.55 -16.37 3.83
CA GLY A 9 7.88 -16.56 5.13
C GLY A 9 6.38 -16.23 5.09
N ARG A 10 5.96 -15.25 4.28
CA ARG A 10 4.53 -14.96 4.07
C ARG A 10 3.84 -16.05 3.25
N VAL A 11 4.43 -16.49 2.14
CA VAL A 11 3.84 -17.53 1.27
C VAL A 11 3.65 -18.84 2.05
N VAL A 12 4.65 -19.24 2.83
CA VAL A 12 4.59 -20.44 3.69
C VAL A 12 3.55 -20.28 4.81
N ALA A 13 3.35 -19.06 5.30
CA ALA A 13 2.34 -18.75 6.30
C ALA A 13 0.94 -18.50 5.72
N ASP A 14 0.72 -18.50 4.40
CA ASP A 14 -0.60 -18.17 3.81
C ASP A 14 -1.46 -19.42 3.50
N GLY A 15 -0.91 -20.64 3.69
CA GLY A 15 -1.64 -21.91 3.52
C GLY A 15 -1.99 -22.27 2.07
N ARG A 16 -1.22 -21.73 1.13
CA ARG A 16 -1.37 -21.93 -0.33
C ARG A 16 -0.02 -22.12 -1.01
N PHE A 17 0.96 -22.68 -0.31
CA PHE A 17 2.28 -22.93 -0.87
C PHE A 17 2.19 -23.99 -1.98
N LEU A 18 1.41 -25.04 -1.77
CA LEU A 18 1.14 -26.07 -2.77
C LEU A 18 -0.22 -25.88 -3.43
N SER A 19 -0.20 -25.68 -4.75
CA SER A 19 -1.36 -25.48 -5.62
C SER A 19 -1.43 -26.53 -6.74
N PRO A 20 -2.57 -26.66 -7.43
CA PRO A 20 -2.67 -27.48 -8.64
C PRO A 20 -1.62 -27.12 -9.71
N TRP A 21 -1.24 -25.83 -9.81
CA TRP A 21 -0.21 -25.37 -10.74
C TRP A 21 1.19 -25.80 -10.32
N SER A 22 1.49 -25.76 -9.01
CA SER A 22 2.76 -26.26 -8.48
C SER A 22 2.90 -27.77 -8.69
N LEU A 23 1.81 -28.53 -8.57
CA LEU A 23 1.78 -29.96 -8.83
C LEU A 23 1.96 -30.27 -10.33
N ALA A 24 1.28 -29.52 -11.21
CA ALA A 24 1.45 -29.67 -12.66
C ALA A 24 2.87 -29.31 -13.13
N ALA A 25 3.46 -28.23 -12.61
CA ALA A 25 4.84 -27.85 -12.90
C ALA A 25 5.83 -28.90 -12.37
N THR A 26 5.57 -29.46 -11.19
CA THR A 26 6.35 -30.56 -10.59
C THR A 26 6.34 -31.80 -11.47
N LEU A 27 5.17 -32.18 -12.01
CA LEU A 27 5.05 -33.29 -12.95
C LEU A 27 5.96 -33.09 -14.17
N VAL A 28 5.86 -31.93 -14.84
CA VAL A 28 6.66 -31.62 -16.03
C VAL A 28 8.16 -31.60 -15.72
N LEU A 29 8.58 -30.92 -14.65
CA LEU A 29 9.99 -30.79 -14.29
C LEU A 29 10.61 -32.12 -13.86
N SER A 30 9.83 -32.94 -13.14
CA SER A 30 10.22 -34.26 -12.68
C SER A 30 10.46 -35.22 -13.84
N MET A 31 9.66 -35.13 -14.92
CA MET A 31 9.80 -35.94 -16.14
C MET A 31 10.95 -35.54 -17.03
N THR A 32 11.35 -34.27 -17.00
CA THR A 32 12.26 -33.70 -18.00
C THR A 32 13.66 -33.50 -17.45
N ILE A 33 13.81 -32.65 -16.44
CA ILE A 33 15.11 -32.20 -15.93
C ILE A 33 15.65 -33.13 -14.84
N MET A 34 14.75 -33.73 -14.06
CA MET A 34 15.12 -34.60 -12.93
C MET A 34 14.96 -36.09 -13.22
N ALA A 35 14.87 -36.47 -14.50
CA ALA A 35 14.96 -37.86 -14.94
C ALA A 35 16.40 -38.38 -14.73
N PRO A 36 16.63 -39.70 -14.61
CA PRO A 36 17.96 -40.24 -14.43
C PRO A 36 18.80 -40.09 -15.73
N VAL A 37 19.53 -38.98 -15.85
CA VAL A 37 20.50 -38.74 -16.92
C VAL A 37 21.90 -39.05 -16.39
N GLY A 38 22.23 -40.33 -16.27
CA GLY A 38 23.57 -40.79 -15.91
C GLY A 38 24.32 -41.31 -17.14
N ALA A 39 25.65 -41.23 -17.14
CA ALA A 39 26.45 -41.91 -18.17
C ALA A 39 26.16 -43.42 -18.15
N GLY A 40 25.82 -43.99 -19.32
CA GLY A 40 25.48 -45.41 -19.47
C GLY A 40 24.03 -45.79 -19.15
N VAL A 41 23.14 -44.82 -18.93
CA VAL A 41 21.74 -45.06 -18.59
C VAL A 41 20.84 -44.83 -19.80
N ASP A 42 20.08 -45.85 -20.22
CA ASP A 42 19.03 -45.69 -21.23
C ASP A 42 17.80 -45.01 -20.61
N VAL A 43 17.58 -43.75 -20.98
CA VAL A 43 16.48 -42.91 -20.50
C VAL A 43 15.11 -43.51 -20.89
N ALA A 44 15.02 -44.16 -22.05
CA ALA A 44 13.77 -44.79 -22.49
C ALA A 44 13.41 -46.00 -21.62
N ALA A 45 14.41 -46.81 -21.25
CA ALA A 45 14.23 -47.97 -20.38
C ALA A 45 13.76 -47.58 -18.96
N LEU A 46 14.17 -46.42 -18.45
CA LEU A 46 13.79 -45.92 -17.12
C LEU A 46 12.56 -44.99 -17.11
N ALA A 47 11.94 -44.74 -18.26
CA ALA A 47 10.77 -43.89 -18.36
C ALA A 47 9.59 -44.38 -17.50
N PRO A 48 9.26 -45.70 -17.43
CA PRO A 48 8.21 -46.19 -16.53
C PRO A 48 8.54 -45.91 -15.05
N ALA A 49 9.77 -46.19 -14.60
CA ALA A 49 10.23 -45.94 -13.22
C ALA A 49 10.14 -44.46 -12.86
N THR A 50 10.52 -43.60 -13.80
CA THR A 50 10.43 -42.14 -13.65
C THR A 50 8.98 -41.67 -13.60
N LEU A 51 8.10 -42.26 -14.41
CA LEU A 51 6.65 -42.00 -14.40
C LEU A 51 6.04 -42.32 -13.05
N ALA A 52 6.19 -43.55 -12.57
CA ALA A 52 5.62 -43.97 -11.29
C ALA A 52 6.18 -43.20 -10.10
N THR A 53 7.50 -42.95 -10.08
CA THR A 53 8.13 -42.14 -9.03
C THR A 53 7.58 -40.73 -9.00
N THR A 54 7.43 -40.09 -10.17
CA THR A 54 6.86 -38.74 -10.24
C THR A 54 5.41 -38.71 -9.79
N THR A 55 4.60 -39.70 -10.20
CA THR A 55 3.22 -39.82 -9.75
C THR A 55 3.16 -39.94 -8.22
N CYS A 56 3.99 -40.80 -7.63
CA CYS A 56 4.08 -40.94 -6.16
C CYS A 56 4.48 -39.60 -5.51
N PHE A 57 5.46 -38.90 -6.08
CA PHE A 57 5.93 -37.62 -5.56
C PHE A 57 4.85 -36.53 -5.63
N VAL A 58 4.15 -36.41 -6.76
CA VAL A 58 3.03 -35.47 -6.94
C VAL A 58 1.88 -35.79 -5.99
N LEU A 59 1.54 -37.07 -5.79
CA LEU A 59 0.52 -37.49 -4.83
C LEU A 59 0.93 -37.16 -3.38
N ALA A 60 2.20 -37.39 -3.01
CA ALA A 60 2.71 -37.04 -1.70
C ALA A 60 2.66 -35.53 -1.44
N LEU A 61 3.05 -34.70 -2.43
CA LEU A 61 2.88 -33.25 -2.35
C LEU A 61 1.40 -32.84 -2.30
N GLY A 62 0.52 -33.54 -3.02
CA GLY A 62 -0.93 -33.33 -2.95
C GLY A 62 -1.49 -33.58 -1.55
N ALA A 63 -1.09 -34.69 -0.91
CA ALA A 63 -1.43 -34.98 0.48
C ALA A 63 -0.87 -33.92 1.44
N LEU A 64 0.37 -33.48 1.23
CA LEU A 64 0.97 -32.40 2.01
C LEU A 64 0.20 -31.07 1.85
N ALA A 65 -0.32 -30.78 0.66
CA ALA A 65 -1.18 -29.62 0.40
C ALA A 65 -2.52 -29.70 1.15
N LEU A 66 -3.08 -30.91 1.33
CA LEU A 66 -4.29 -31.10 2.15
C LEU A 66 -3.99 -30.87 3.64
N ILE A 67 -2.86 -31.39 4.13
CA ILE A 67 -2.41 -31.18 5.51
C ILE A 67 -2.14 -29.68 5.75
N GLU A 68 -1.45 -29.01 4.83
CA GLU A 68 -1.20 -27.56 4.88
C GLU A 68 -2.48 -26.76 5.13
N ARG A 69 -3.58 -27.13 4.45
CA ARG A 69 -4.89 -26.45 4.55
C ARG A 69 -5.61 -26.71 5.86
N GLN A 70 -5.35 -27.85 6.52
CA GLN A 70 -5.97 -28.21 7.80
C GLN A 70 -5.25 -27.57 9.00
N VAL A 71 -3.96 -27.27 8.87
CA VAL A 71 -3.18 -26.66 9.96
C VAL A 71 -3.45 -25.16 10.04
N SER A 72 -4.09 -24.71 11.12
CA SER A 72 -4.42 -23.30 11.37
C SER A 72 -3.22 -22.48 11.87
N ALA A 73 -2.33 -23.06 12.68
CA ALA A 73 -1.16 -22.37 13.24
C ALA A 73 -0.05 -22.11 12.19
N PRO A 74 0.33 -20.85 11.91
CA PRO A 74 1.23 -20.51 10.81
C PRO A 74 2.65 -21.05 10.97
N ARG A 75 3.16 -21.10 12.21
CA ARG A 75 4.50 -21.66 12.50
C ARG A 75 4.53 -23.17 12.29
N VAL A 76 3.51 -23.88 12.76
CA VAL A 76 3.38 -25.34 12.62
C VAL A 76 3.23 -25.69 11.15
N ARG A 77 2.38 -24.95 10.42
CA ARG A 77 2.21 -25.13 8.98
C ARG A 77 3.52 -24.97 8.20
N ALA A 78 4.32 -23.95 8.55
CA ALA A 78 5.63 -23.74 7.94
C ALA A 78 6.58 -24.92 8.17
N ILE A 79 6.62 -25.43 9.41
CA ILE A 79 7.45 -26.59 9.76
C ILE A 79 6.98 -27.83 8.99
N VAL A 80 5.68 -28.13 9.00
CA VAL A 80 5.09 -29.28 8.30
C VAL A 80 5.39 -29.23 6.80
N LEU A 81 5.24 -28.07 6.16
CA LEU A 81 5.56 -27.90 4.74
C LEU A 81 7.04 -28.13 4.45
N ILE A 82 7.94 -27.46 5.18
CA ILE A 82 9.38 -27.53 4.94
C ILE A 82 9.86 -28.97 5.18
N VAL A 83 9.51 -29.57 6.31
CA VAL A 83 9.88 -30.95 6.66
C VAL A 83 9.26 -31.93 5.66
N GLY A 84 7.99 -31.75 5.30
CA GLY A 84 7.29 -32.61 4.35
C GLY A 84 7.90 -32.59 2.96
N ILE A 85 8.24 -31.41 2.43
CA ILE A 85 8.91 -31.27 1.12
C ILE A 85 10.29 -31.93 1.17
N VAL A 86 11.07 -31.66 2.22
CA VAL A 86 12.41 -32.25 2.38
C VAL A 86 12.32 -33.78 2.48
N ALA A 87 11.39 -34.31 3.26
CA ALA A 87 11.17 -35.75 3.40
C ALA A 87 10.75 -36.39 2.06
N CYS A 88 9.78 -35.80 1.35
CA CYS A 88 9.36 -36.30 0.04
C CYS A 88 10.51 -36.27 -0.97
N ALA A 89 11.30 -35.20 -0.98
CA ALA A 89 12.45 -35.05 -1.85
C ALA A 89 13.57 -36.05 -1.52
N ALA A 90 13.83 -36.29 -0.24
CA ALA A 90 14.83 -37.26 0.21
C ALA A 90 14.41 -38.71 -0.09
N LEU A 91 13.13 -39.03 0.01
CA LEU A 91 12.59 -40.37 -0.31
C LEU A 91 12.51 -40.64 -1.81
N ARG A 92 12.47 -39.59 -2.65
CA ARG A 92 12.25 -39.73 -4.10
C ARG A 92 13.25 -40.67 -4.80
N PRO A 93 14.58 -40.59 -4.59
CA PRO A 93 15.53 -41.54 -5.17
C PRO A 93 15.30 -43.00 -4.73
N LEU A 94 14.90 -43.22 -3.48
CA LEU A 94 14.63 -44.56 -2.93
C LEU A 94 13.39 -45.18 -3.58
N VAL A 95 12.33 -44.38 -3.76
CA VAL A 95 11.10 -44.80 -4.47
C VAL A 95 11.43 -45.14 -5.93
N GLN A 96 12.31 -44.36 -6.56
CA GLN A 96 12.76 -44.66 -7.92
C GLN A 96 13.52 -45.97 -8.02
N ASP A 97 14.43 -46.23 -7.09
CA ASP A 97 15.21 -47.48 -7.06
C ASP A 97 14.30 -48.67 -6.77
N ALA A 98 13.26 -48.50 -5.94
CA ALA A 98 12.25 -49.53 -5.68
C ALA A 98 11.42 -49.87 -6.92
N TRP A 99 10.96 -48.86 -7.69
CA TRP A 99 10.26 -49.11 -8.96
C TRP A 99 11.18 -49.73 -10.01
N ALA A 100 12.44 -49.28 -10.08
CA ALA A 100 13.43 -49.89 -10.98
C ALA A 100 13.67 -51.36 -10.61
N ALA A 101 13.85 -51.67 -9.32
CA ALA A 101 14.01 -53.05 -8.85
C ALA A 101 12.79 -53.92 -9.16
N LEU A 102 11.58 -53.41 -8.90
CA LEU A 102 10.32 -54.13 -9.15
C LEU A 102 10.14 -54.49 -10.62
N TRP A 103 10.64 -53.65 -11.54
CA TRP A 103 10.56 -53.86 -12.98
C TRP A 103 11.83 -54.43 -13.61
N ALA A 104 12.76 -54.93 -12.78
CA ALA A 104 14.05 -55.48 -13.22
C ALA A 104 14.84 -54.52 -14.13
N LEU A 105 14.71 -53.21 -13.87
CA LEU A 105 15.43 -52.15 -14.58
C LEU A 105 16.79 -51.88 -13.91
N PRO A 106 17.76 -51.30 -14.65
CA PRO A 106 19.06 -50.95 -14.10
C PRO A 106 18.94 -49.97 -12.91
N ILE A 107 19.52 -50.35 -11.77
CA ILE A 107 19.57 -49.49 -10.57
C ILE A 107 20.94 -48.80 -10.50
N PRO A 108 21.00 -47.48 -10.26
CA PRO A 108 22.27 -46.79 -10.04
C PRO A 108 23.04 -47.34 -8.83
N ALA A 109 24.37 -47.23 -8.86
CA ALA A 109 25.22 -47.70 -7.76
C ALA A 109 24.87 -47.04 -6.42
N ALA A 110 24.86 -47.83 -5.34
CA ALA A 110 24.48 -47.37 -3.99
C ALA A 110 25.29 -46.17 -3.48
N ALA A 111 26.57 -46.08 -3.85
CA ALA A 111 27.43 -44.93 -3.51
C ALA A 111 26.92 -43.59 -4.06
N GLN A 112 26.04 -43.59 -5.06
CA GLN A 112 25.45 -42.39 -5.65
C GLN A 112 24.20 -41.90 -4.93
N LEU A 113 23.63 -42.72 -4.03
CA LEU A 113 22.39 -42.42 -3.33
C LEU A 113 22.46 -41.12 -2.50
N PRO A 114 23.51 -40.86 -1.69
CA PRO A 114 23.60 -39.61 -0.92
C PRO A 114 23.57 -38.35 -1.80
N PHE A 115 24.23 -38.38 -2.96
CA PHE A 115 24.25 -37.26 -3.90
C PHE A 115 22.89 -37.06 -4.57
N ARG A 116 22.18 -38.14 -4.92
CA ARG A 116 20.82 -38.06 -5.48
C ARG A 116 19.83 -37.49 -4.47
N ILE A 117 19.93 -37.89 -3.20
CA ILE A 117 19.15 -37.34 -2.09
C ILE A 117 19.46 -35.84 -1.95
N ALA A 118 20.74 -35.47 -1.89
CA ALA A 118 21.15 -34.07 -1.75
C ALA A 118 20.66 -33.19 -2.90
N THR A 119 20.78 -33.62 -4.16
CA THR A 119 20.26 -32.88 -5.32
C THR A 119 18.75 -32.66 -5.20
N ASN A 120 17.98 -33.70 -4.85
CA ASN A 120 16.52 -33.57 -4.71
C ASN A 120 16.14 -32.63 -3.56
N VAL A 121 16.79 -32.77 -2.41
CA VAL A 121 16.54 -31.96 -1.20
C VAL A 121 16.89 -30.49 -1.43
N VAL A 122 17.81 -30.15 -2.34
CA VAL A 122 18.10 -28.75 -2.68
C VAL A 122 17.16 -28.23 -3.77
N VAL A 123 17.00 -28.97 -4.88
CA VAL A 123 16.27 -28.51 -6.06
C VAL A 123 14.78 -28.31 -5.77
N TRP A 124 14.12 -29.28 -5.13
CA TRP A 124 12.67 -29.22 -4.95
C TRP A 124 12.20 -28.07 -4.06
N PRO A 125 12.79 -27.82 -2.88
CA PRO A 125 12.44 -26.63 -2.11
C PRO A 125 12.64 -25.33 -2.88
N VAL A 126 13.72 -25.19 -3.64
CA VAL A 126 14.01 -23.99 -4.44
C VAL A 126 12.95 -23.80 -5.53
N VAL A 127 12.69 -24.82 -6.33
CA VAL A 127 11.72 -24.78 -7.45
C VAL A 127 10.32 -24.48 -6.92
N LEU A 128 9.87 -25.22 -5.90
CA LEU A 128 8.54 -25.04 -5.32
C LEU A 128 8.40 -23.65 -4.70
N ALA A 129 9.44 -23.15 -4.02
CA ALA A 129 9.45 -21.79 -3.49
C ALA A 129 9.31 -20.73 -4.59
N MET A 130 10.00 -20.89 -5.72
CA MET A 130 9.90 -19.95 -6.85
C MET A 130 8.49 -19.96 -7.46
N ILE A 131 7.91 -21.14 -7.66
CA ILE A 131 6.53 -21.28 -8.17
C ILE A 131 5.53 -20.65 -7.19
N ALA A 132 5.63 -20.97 -5.91
CA ALA A 132 4.73 -20.47 -4.88
C ALA A 132 4.80 -18.94 -4.75
N VAL A 133 6.00 -18.35 -4.83
CA VAL A 133 6.19 -16.88 -4.85
C VAL A 133 5.51 -16.26 -6.08
N LEU A 134 5.68 -16.88 -7.26
CA LEU A 134 5.11 -16.36 -8.50
C LEU A 134 3.58 -16.42 -8.47
N GLU A 135 3.02 -17.54 -8.05
CA GLU A 135 1.58 -17.75 -7.94
C GLU A 135 0.96 -16.81 -6.90
N ASN A 136 1.54 -16.73 -5.70
CA ASN A 136 1.06 -15.82 -4.67
C ASN A 136 1.09 -14.37 -5.14
N ALA A 137 2.16 -13.96 -5.85
CA ALA A 137 2.24 -12.62 -6.40
C ALA A 137 1.15 -12.37 -7.46
N VAL A 138 0.87 -13.32 -8.34
CA VAL A 138 -0.22 -13.20 -9.34
C VAL A 138 -1.59 -13.11 -8.68
N HIS A 139 -1.87 -13.97 -7.70
CA HIS A 139 -3.14 -13.95 -6.96
C HIS A 139 -3.33 -12.66 -6.18
N THR A 140 -2.29 -12.24 -5.45
CA THR A 140 -2.33 -10.99 -4.68
C THR A 140 -2.54 -9.80 -5.61
N LEU A 141 -1.87 -9.75 -6.76
CA LEU A 141 -2.07 -8.70 -7.76
C LEU A 141 -3.51 -8.66 -8.30
N ARG A 142 -4.12 -9.82 -8.55
CA ARG A 142 -5.53 -9.88 -8.99
C ARG A 142 -6.47 -9.32 -7.92
N ARG A 143 -6.26 -9.71 -6.65
CA ARG A 143 -7.05 -9.22 -5.51
C ARG A 143 -6.87 -7.72 -5.30
N THR A 144 -5.63 -7.22 -5.29
CA THR A 144 -5.33 -5.79 -5.18
C THR A 144 -5.96 -4.99 -6.32
N ASN A 145 -5.94 -5.50 -7.56
CA ASN A 145 -6.59 -4.84 -8.69
C ASN A 145 -8.11 -4.88 -8.63
N ALA A 146 -8.72 -5.87 -7.98
CA ALA A 146 -10.16 -5.87 -7.71
C ALA A 146 -10.50 -4.79 -6.68
N LEU A 147 -9.79 -4.75 -5.55
CA LEU A 147 -9.94 -3.72 -4.52
C LEU A 147 -9.71 -2.31 -5.07
N LEU A 148 -8.69 -2.10 -5.91
CA LEU A 148 -8.45 -0.81 -6.56
C LEU A 148 -9.63 -0.36 -7.44
N ARG A 149 -10.30 -1.30 -8.12
CA ARG A 149 -11.48 -0.99 -8.93
C ARG A 149 -12.69 -0.66 -8.07
N GLU A 150 -12.87 -1.39 -6.97
CA GLU A 150 -13.92 -1.10 -5.99
C GLU A 150 -13.73 0.30 -5.38
N VAL A 151 -12.52 0.62 -4.91
CA VAL A 151 -12.19 1.97 -4.40
C VAL A 151 -12.37 3.05 -5.48
N ALA A 152 -11.99 2.77 -6.73
CA ALA A 152 -12.19 3.72 -7.83
C ALA A 152 -13.68 3.96 -8.14
N ALA A 153 -14.52 2.93 -8.07
CA ALA A 153 -15.97 3.08 -8.21
C ALA A 153 -16.57 3.86 -7.04
N GLU A 154 -16.12 3.59 -5.81
CA GLU A 154 -16.55 4.34 -4.62
C GLU A 154 -16.18 5.83 -4.70
N LEU A 155 -14.99 6.12 -5.25
CA LEU A 155 -14.49 7.47 -5.53
C LEU A 155 -15.32 8.20 -6.57
N ALA A 156 -15.73 7.52 -7.64
CA ALA A 156 -16.60 8.11 -8.66
C ALA A 156 -17.97 8.54 -8.08
N ALA A 157 -18.44 7.86 -7.02
CA ALA A 157 -19.67 8.20 -6.31
C ALA A 157 -19.49 9.24 -5.17
N ALA A 158 -18.28 9.75 -4.93
CA ALA A 158 -18.02 10.72 -3.85
C ALA A 158 -18.70 12.10 -4.04
N PRO A 159 -18.78 12.69 -5.25
CA PRO A 159 -19.49 13.95 -5.46
C PRO A 159 -20.98 13.86 -5.10
N ASP A 160 -21.63 12.74 -5.47
CA ASP A 160 -23.04 12.51 -5.14
C ASP A 160 -23.27 12.41 -3.63
N ARG A 161 -22.31 11.83 -2.89
CA ARG A 161 -22.35 11.78 -1.42
C ARG A 161 -22.27 13.16 -0.79
N ALA A 162 -21.39 14.04 -1.27
CA ALA A 162 -21.28 15.40 -0.77
C ALA A 162 -22.60 16.18 -0.94
N VAL A 163 -23.25 16.03 -2.09
CA VAL A 163 -24.57 16.63 -2.36
C VAL A 163 -25.65 16.10 -1.42
N VAL A 164 -25.67 14.79 -1.16
CA VAL A 164 -26.63 14.18 -0.22
C VAL A 164 -26.43 14.70 1.20
N VAL A 165 -25.18 14.82 1.66
CA VAL A 165 -24.86 15.33 3.00
C VAL A 165 -25.23 16.81 3.12
N ASP A 166 -24.89 17.65 2.14
CA ASP A 166 -25.28 19.07 2.13
C ASP A 166 -26.81 19.24 2.15
N ARG A 167 -27.55 18.46 1.35
CA ARG A 167 -29.02 18.48 1.37
C ARG A 167 -29.60 18.04 2.71
N ARG A 168 -28.98 17.09 3.40
CA ARG A 168 -29.40 16.68 4.74
C ARG A 168 -29.12 17.78 5.76
N ALA A 169 -27.94 18.38 5.72
CA ALA A 169 -27.53 19.46 6.62
C ALA A 169 -28.46 20.68 6.49
N ARG A 170 -28.76 21.12 5.26
CA ARG A 170 -29.72 22.22 5.00
C ARG A 170 -31.09 21.94 5.61
N ARG A 171 -31.62 20.72 5.41
CA ARG A 171 -32.91 20.32 5.99
C ARG A 171 -32.93 20.35 7.51
N GLU A 172 -31.83 19.97 8.16
CA GLU A 172 -31.71 20.05 9.63
C GLU A 172 -31.64 21.50 10.12
N VAL A 173 -30.93 22.38 9.39
CA VAL A 173 -30.89 23.82 9.70
C VAL A 173 -32.27 24.46 9.53
N ASP A 174 -32.98 24.17 8.44
CA ASP A 174 -34.34 24.69 8.21
C ASP A 174 -35.34 24.16 9.25
N ALA A 175 -35.19 22.90 9.68
CA ALA A 175 -35.98 22.32 10.75
C ALA A 175 -35.70 23.01 12.10
N ALA A 176 -34.42 23.31 12.40
CA ALA A 176 -34.02 24.06 13.58
C ALA A 176 -34.64 25.46 13.58
N ALA A 177 -34.52 26.19 12.47
CA ALA A 177 -35.09 27.52 12.33
C ALA A 177 -36.61 27.51 12.56
N SER A 178 -37.31 26.61 11.86
CA SER A 178 -38.77 26.47 11.99
C SER A 178 -39.22 26.09 13.40
N ALA A 179 -38.48 25.21 14.08
CA ALA A 179 -38.81 24.76 15.43
C ALA A 179 -38.54 25.86 16.48
N LEU A 180 -37.44 26.59 16.34
CA LEU A 180 -37.08 27.69 17.23
C LEU A 180 -38.03 28.88 17.06
N SER A 181 -38.40 29.28 15.84
CA SER A 181 -39.43 30.31 15.62
C SER A 181 -40.74 29.94 16.33
N ARG A 182 -41.23 28.71 16.15
CA ARG A 182 -42.45 28.26 16.85
C ARG A 182 -42.30 28.19 18.37
N ALA A 183 -41.11 27.90 18.89
CA ALA A 183 -40.85 27.89 20.33
C ALA A 183 -40.86 29.32 20.89
N ILE A 184 -40.26 30.27 20.17
CA ILE A 184 -40.28 31.69 20.51
C ILE A 184 -41.72 32.24 20.43
N ASP A 185 -42.49 31.89 19.40
CA ASP A 185 -43.87 32.38 19.24
C ASP A 185 -44.78 31.94 20.39
N ARG A 186 -44.65 30.67 20.81
CA ARG A 186 -45.44 30.05 21.88
C ARG A 186 -44.95 30.37 23.29
N TRP A 187 -43.76 30.97 23.42
CA TRP A 187 -43.25 31.34 24.73
C TRP A 187 -44.12 32.45 25.34
N ASP A 188 -44.70 32.17 26.50
CA ASP A 188 -45.53 33.10 27.26
C ASP A 188 -44.65 34.09 28.07
N PRO A 189 -44.73 35.41 27.77
CA PRO A 189 -44.03 36.46 28.53
C PRO A 189 -44.32 36.43 30.04
N ALA A 190 -45.50 35.97 30.45
CA ALA A 190 -45.91 35.96 31.87
C ALA A 190 -45.10 34.98 32.74
N THR A 191 -44.41 34.02 32.12
CA THR A 191 -43.52 33.07 32.81
C THR A 191 -42.20 33.70 33.28
N GLY A 192 -41.91 34.93 32.84
CA GLY A 192 -40.75 35.71 33.28
C GLY A 192 -39.40 35.01 33.03
N PRO A 193 -38.36 35.30 33.84
CA PRO A 193 -37.00 34.76 33.68
C PRO A 193 -36.89 33.22 33.73
N SER A 194 -37.90 32.55 34.29
CA SER A 194 -37.94 31.08 34.34
C SER A 194 -38.29 30.48 32.96
N GLY A 195 -39.24 31.08 32.24
CA GLY A 195 -39.60 30.67 30.88
C GLY A 195 -38.48 30.94 29.87
N VAL A 196 -37.76 32.06 30.01
CA VAL A 196 -36.57 32.35 29.18
C VAL A 196 -35.47 31.31 29.39
N ARG A 197 -35.23 30.88 30.64
CA ARG A 197 -34.28 29.80 30.94
C ARG A 197 -34.71 28.47 30.35
N ALA A 198 -36.00 28.14 30.41
CA ALA A 198 -36.54 26.95 29.77
C ALA A 198 -36.35 27.00 28.25
N LEU A 199 -36.68 28.12 27.60
CA LEU A 199 -36.47 28.33 26.16
C LEU A 199 -34.98 28.15 25.77
N GLY A 200 -34.05 28.72 26.52
CA GLY A 200 -32.61 28.56 26.30
C GLY A 200 -32.12 27.11 26.48
N THR A 201 -32.60 26.41 27.51
CA THR A 201 -32.09 25.08 27.89
C THR A 201 -32.76 23.93 27.14
N GLU A 202 -34.04 24.07 26.77
CA GLU A 202 -34.85 23.03 26.14
C GLU A 202 -34.92 23.19 24.62
N ALA A 203 -34.96 24.42 24.10
CA ALA A 203 -35.04 24.67 22.66
C ALA A 203 -33.65 24.91 22.05
N PHE A 204 -32.98 26.00 22.44
CA PHE A 204 -31.71 26.41 21.83
C PHE A 204 -30.58 25.40 22.05
N ARG A 205 -30.39 24.94 23.30
CA ARG A 205 -29.38 23.93 23.63
C ARG A 205 -29.60 22.60 22.90
N THR A 206 -30.86 22.13 22.82
CA THR A 206 -31.20 20.88 22.14
C THR A 206 -30.88 20.93 20.66
N TRP A 207 -31.26 22.02 19.97
CA TRP A 207 -30.96 22.19 18.55
C TRP A 207 -29.47 22.42 18.28
N SER A 208 -28.77 23.16 19.14
CA SER A 208 -27.30 23.29 19.05
C SER A 208 -26.61 21.92 19.11
N HIS A 209 -26.92 21.10 20.11
CA HIS A 209 -26.34 19.76 20.23
C HIS A 209 -26.71 18.85 19.05
N ARG A 210 -27.96 18.94 18.55
CA ARG A 210 -28.39 18.16 17.38
C ARG A 210 -27.61 18.53 16.14
N LEU A 211 -27.44 19.82 15.84
CA LEU A 211 -26.65 20.27 14.68
C LEU A 211 -25.18 19.86 14.81
N GLN A 212 -24.61 19.96 16.02
CA GLN A 212 -23.26 19.47 16.30
C GLN A 212 -23.12 17.96 16.07
N GLN A 213 -24.09 17.17 16.54
CA GLN A 213 -24.11 15.72 16.33
C GLN A 213 -24.18 15.35 14.85
N VAL A 214 -25.03 16.03 14.07
CA VAL A 214 -25.11 15.82 12.61
C VAL A 214 -23.78 16.17 11.93
N ALA A 215 -23.08 17.21 12.40
CA ALA A 215 -21.76 17.58 11.89
C ALA A 215 -20.70 16.50 12.16
N ASP A 216 -20.73 15.88 13.35
CA ASP A 216 -19.79 14.83 13.73
C ASP A 216 -20.10 13.50 13.03
N ASP A 217 -21.38 13.15 12.84
CA ASP A 217 -21.83 11.95 12.10
C ASP A 217 -21.51 12.01 10.60
N ALA A 218 -21.45 13.22 10.03
CA ALA A 218 -21.03 13.44 8.66
C ALA A 218 -19.56 12.99 8.42
N ALA A 219 -18.74 12.91 9.46
CA ALA A 219 -17.36 12.42 9.38
C ALA A 219 -17.24 10.89 9.47
N THR A 220 -18.11 10.24 10.25
CA THR A 220 -18.11 8.79 10.50
C THR A 220 -18.89 7.98 9.48
N THR A 221 -19.69 8.61 8.61
CA THR A 221 -20.30 7.96 7.44
C THR A 221 -19.26 7.70 6.32
N SER A 222 -18.10 7.20 6.72
CA SER A 222 -17.07 6.57 5.88
C SER A 222 -17.25 5.05 5.84
N ALA A 223 -18.36 4.52 6.35
CA ALA A 223 -18.65 3.09 6.29
C ALA A 223 -18.65 2.66 4.82
N PRO A 224 -17.79 1.71 4.42
CA PRO A 224 -17.76 1.21 3.06
C PRO A 224 -19.12 0.60 2.78
N ARG A 225 -19.94 1.29 2.00
CA ARG A 225 -21.18 0.71 1.50
C ARG A 225 -20.74 -0.40 0.57
N VAL A 226 -20.94 -1.65 0.99
CA VAL A 226 -20.78 -2.81 0.12
C VAL A 226 -21.60 -2.49 -1.13
N ALA A 227 -20.90 -2.19 -2.23
CA ALA A 227 -21.58 -1.91 -3.49
C ALA A 227 -22.44 -3.14 -3.81
N PRO A 228 -23.66 -2.96 -4.36
CA PRO A 228 -24.39 -4.09 -4.90
C PRO A 228 -23.44 -4.83 -5.84
N ALA A 229 -23.38 -6.16 -5.70
CA ALA A 229 -22.59 -7.02 -6.56
C ALA A 229 -22.83 -6.56 -7.99
N THR A 230 -21.83 -5.93 -8.60
CA THR A 230 -21.97 -5.39 -9.95
C THR A 230 -21.98 -6.61 -10.84
N ASP A 231 -23.19 -7.08 -11.14
CA ASP A 231 -23.43 -8.06 -12.18
C ASP A 231 -22.78 -7.56 -13.46
N GLY A 232 -21.86 -8.37 -13.99
CA GLY A 232 -21.59 -8.39 -15.42
C GLY A 232 -20.81 -7.24 -16.04
N ILE A 233 -19.84 -6.59 -15.38
CA ILE A 233 -18.79 -5.93 -16.18
C ILE A 233 -17.88 -7.02 -16.74
N SER A 234 -18.10 -7.32 -18.02
CA SER A 234 -17.36 -8.30 -18.80
C SER A 234 -15.86 -8.26 -18.46
N ILE A 235 -15.41 -9.30 -17.78
CA ILE A 235 -14.00 -9.60 -17.63
C ILE A 235 -13.53 -9.91 -19.05
N ARG A 236 -13.11 -8.87 -19.79
CA ARG A 236 -12.30 -9.07 -20.97
C ARG A 236 -11.07 -9.80 -20.43
N ARG A 237 -11.06 -11.12 -20.60
CA ARG A 237 -9.97 -12.03 -20.22
C ARG A 237 -8.72 -11.53 -20.95
N ARG A 238 -8.04 -10.53 -20.40
CA ARG A 238 -6.64 -10.30 -20.73
C ARG A 238 -5.99 -11.61 -20.31
N GLY A 239 -5.52 -12.36 -21.30
CA GLY A 239 -4.95 -13.69 -21.12
C GLY A 239 -3.89 -13.70 -20.02
N LEU A 240 -3.47 -14.88 -19.58
CA LEU A 240 -2.42 -15.08 -18.57
C LEU A 240 -1.15 -14.28 -18.91
N ALA A 241 -1.13 -12.99 -18.53
CA ALA A 241 -0.03 -12.10 -18.77
C ALA A 241 0.95 -12.34 -17.64
N LEU A 242 2.01 -13.10 -17.96
CA LEU A 242 3.14 -13.29 -17.07
C LEU A 242 3.60 -11.95 -16.50
N PRO A 243 4.04 -11.90 -15.23
CA PRO A 243 4.59 -10.68 -14.68
C PRO A 243 5.77 -10.20 -15.54
N PRO A 244 5.95 -8.88 -15.70
CA PRO A 244 7.02 -8.35 -16.54
C PRO A 244 8.38 -8.76 -15.97
N LEU A 245 9.22 -9.35 -16.80
CA LEU A 245 10.57 -9.76 -16.39
C LEU A 245 11.36 -8.55 -15.87
N ARG A 246 12.03 -8.72 -14.73
CA ARG A 246 12.94 -7.72 -14.15
C ARG A 246 14.24 -8.38 -13.74
N LEU A 247 15.31 -7.59 -13.66
CA LEU A 247 16.60 -8.11 -13.23
C LEU A 247 16.52 -8.52 -11.75
N PRO A 248 16.86 -9.77 -11.40
CA PRO A 248 16.93 -10.20 -10.01
C PRO A 248 18.06 -9.46 -9.27
N PRO A 249 18.21 -9.59 -7.94
CA PRO A 249 19.40 -9.08 -7.25
C PRO A 249 20.69 -9.72 -7.79
N ARG A 250 21.80 -8.96 -7.81
CA ARG A 250 23.08 -9.45 -8.33
C ARG A 250 23.50 -10.76 -7.65
N GLY A 251 23.97 -11.72 -8.44
CA GLY A 251 24.44 -13.01 -7.95
C GLY A 251 23.36 -13.99 -7.50
N THR A 252 22.06 -13.63 -7.56
CA THR A 252 20.98 -14.55 -7.16
C THR A 252 20.99 -15.82 -8.01
N VAL A 253 21.16 -15.69 -9.33
CA VAL A 253 21.20 -16.84 -10.25
C VAL A 253 22.43 -17.69 -10.01
N ALA A 254 23.61 -17.09 -9.79
CA ALA A 254 24.82 -17.84 -9.47
C ALA A 254 24.63 -18.69 -8.20
N ILE A 255 24.12 -18.08 -7.13
CA ILE A 255 23.91 -18.77 -5.85
C ILE A 255 22.91 -19.92 -6.01
N VAL A 256 21.78 -19.67 -6.67
CA VAL A 256 20.75 -20.69 -6.89
C VAL A 256 21.26 -21.82 -7.80
N TYR A 257 21.91 -21.47 -8.91
CA TYR A 257 22.46 -22.43 -9.86
C TYR A 257 23.54 -23.30 -9.20
N ILE A 258 24.50 -22.69 -8.49
CA ILE A 258 25.56 -23.41 -7.76
C ILE A 258 24.92 -24.31 -6.72
N ALA A 259 24.01 -23.81 -5.88
CA ALA A 259 23.37 -24.63 -4.86
C ALA A 259 22.66 -25.87 -5.47
N CYS A 260 21.91 -25.69 -6.55
CA CYS A 260 21.17 -26.76 -7.21
C CYS A 260 22.06 -27.77 -7.95
N THR A 261 23.18 -27.33 -8.53
CA THR A 261 24.04 -28.18 -9.37
C THR A 261 25.24 -28.77 -8.63
N LEU A 262 25.67 -28.18 -7.52
CA LEU A 262 26.85 -28.60 -6.77
C LEU A 262 26.80 -30.07 -6.30
N PRO A 263 25.69 -30.60 -5.72
CA PRO A 263 25.64 -32.00 -5.30
C PRO A 263 25.79 -32.97 -6.47
N TYR A 264 25.26 -32.61 -7.64
CA TYR A 264 25.44 -33.38 -8.86
C TYR A 264 26.89 -33.29 -9.37
N ALA A 265 27.46 -32.09 -9.44
CA ALA A 265 28.83 -31.87 -9.91
C ALA A 265 29.87 -32.61 -9.04
N LEU A 266 29.73 -32.55 -7.71
CA LEU A 266 30.59 -33.29 -6.78
C LEU A 266 30.62 -34.80 -7.04
N ARG A 267 29.54 -35.35 -7.61
CA ARG A 267 29.44 -36.77 -7.96
C ARG A 267 30.10 -37.09 -9.32
N THR A 268 30.03 -36.17 -10.28
CA THR A 268 30.31 -36.47 -11.70
C THR A 268 31.59 -35.85 -12.24
N THR A 269 32.16 -34.85 -11.56
CA THR A 269 33.28 -34.07 -12.07
C THR A 269 34.51 -34.16 -11.17
N GLY A 270 35.70 -34.12 -11.76
CA GLY A 270 36.95 -34.04 -10.99
C GLY A 270 37.12 -32.69 -10.27
N PRO A 271 38.03 -32.57 -9.28
CA PRO A 271 38.25 -31.33 -8.54
C PRO A 271 38.59 -30.12 -9.42
N ALA A 272 39.43 -30.31 -10.45
CA ALA A 272 39.82 -29.25 -11.37
C ALA A 272 38.64 -28.75 -12.23
N GLU A 273 37.82 -29.67 -12.75
CA GLU A 273 36.61 -29.36 -13.50
C GLU A 273 35.58 -28.63 -12.63
N LEU A 274 35.41 -29.06 -11.37
CA LEU A 274 34.51 -28.42 -10.41
C LEU A 274 34.92 -26.96 -10.13
N ILE A 275 36.20 -26.71 -9.87
CA ILE A 275 36.73 -25.36 -9.64
C ILE A 275 36.53 -24.49 -10.90
N ALA A 276 36.89 -25.02 -12.08
CA ALA A 276 36.69 -24.32 -13.35
C ALA A 276 35.22 -23.98 -13.59
N GLY A 277 34.30 -24.91 -13.33
CA GLY A 277 32.86 -24.70 -13.44
C GLY A 277 32.33 -23.63 -12.48
N LEU A 278 32.76 -23.66 -11.20
CA LEU A 278 32.37 -22.64 -10.21
C LEU A 278 32.85 -21.23 -10.62
N VAL A 279 34.11 -21.12 -11.03
CA VAL A 279 34.68 -19.86 -11.53
C VAL A 279 33.92 -19.37 -12.76
N ALA A 280 33.64 -20.27 -13.71
CA ALA A 280 32.89 -19.95 -14.92
C ALA A 280 31.48 -19.44 -14.60
N VAL A 281 30.72 -20.11 -13.72
CA VAL A 281 29.37 -19.68 -13.32
C VAL A 281 29.40 -18.29 -12.69
N VAL A 282 30.34 -18.03 -11.78
CA VAL A 282 30.48 -16.71 -11.12
C VAL A 282 30.85 -15.63 -12.14
N ALA A 283 31.82 -15.91 -13.02
CA ALA A 283 32.27 -14.96 -14.04
C ALA A 283 31.15 -14.66 -15.06
N VAL A 284 30.50 -15.69 -15.60
CA VAL A 284 29.37 -15.57 -16.54
C VAL A 284 28.23 -14.80 -15.90
N THR A 285 27.80 -15.17 -14.69
CA THR A 285 26.70 -14.47 -14.01
C THR A 285 27.08 -13.02 -13.71
N GLY A 286 28.30 -12.76 -13.24
CA GLY A 286 28.82 -11.43 -12.98
C GLY A 286 28.82 -10.55 -14.23
N LEU A 287 29.24 -11.11 -15.37
CA LEU A 287 29.24 -10.42 -16.66
C LEU A 287 27.81 -10.12 -17.14
N VAL A 288 26.91 -11.10 -17.09
CA VAL A 288 25.49 -10.92 -17.45
C VAL A 288 24.84 -9.84 -16.58
N ASP A 289 25.05 -9.88 -15.26
CA ASP A 289 24.54 -8.88 -14.33
C ASP A 289 25.15 -7.49 -14.55
N HIS A 290 26.44 -7.42 -14.89
CA HIS A 290 27.14 -6.17 -15.15
C HIS A 290 26.62 -5.52 -16.44
N VAL A 291 26.58 -6.28 -17.54
CA VAL A 291 26.15 -5.81 -18.86
C VAL A 291 24.69 -5.37 -18.82
N ALA A 292 23.78 -6.19 -18.28
CA ALA A 292 22.36 -5.86 -18.24
C ALA A 292 22.02 -4.61 -17.41
N ARG A 293 22.92 -4.20 -16.49
CA ARG A 293 22.79 -3.01 -15.63
C ARG A 293 23.57 -1.81 -16.10
N ARG A 294 24.20 -1.84 -17.27
CA ARG A 294 24.87 -0.66 -17.82
C ARG A 294 23.86 0.47 -18.04
N ARG A 295 24.30 1.73 -17.78
CA ARG A 295 23.44 2.93 -17.86
C ARG A 295 22.66 3.04 -19.18
N ARG A 296 23.25 2.60 -20.29
CA ARG A 296 22.62 2.53 -21.63
C ARG A 296 21.32 1.73 -21.63
N PHE A 297 21.25 0.62 -20.89
CA PHE A 297 20.12 -0.30 -20.92
C PHE A 297 19.11 -0.04 -19.79
N VAL A 298 19.55 0.46 -18.64
CA VAL A 298 18.68 0.72 -17.46
C VAL A 298 17.60 1.77 -17.76
N ARG A 299 17.81 2.63 -18.76
CA ARG A 299 16.79 3.58 -19.25
C ARG A 299 15.53 2.89 -19.77
N SER A 300 15.65 1.67 -20.30
CA SER A 300 14.51 0.87 -20.77
C SER A 300 14.42 -0.46 -20.04
N ALA A 301 13.32 -0.60 -19.29
CA ALA A 301 12.94 -1.84 -18.62
C ALA A 301 13.00 -3.08 -19.52
N ARG A 302 12.47 -2.95 -20.73
CA ARG A 302 12.36 -4.05 -21.70
C ARG A 302 13.74 -4.42 -22.23
N LEU A 303 14.54 -3.41 -22.61
CA LEU A 303 15.87 -3.62 -23.16
C LEU A 303 16.80 -4.29 -22.14
N SER A 304 16.79 -3.82 -20.88
CA SER A 304 17.58 -4.42 -19.79
C SER A 304 17.17 -5.88 -19.54
N ALA A 305 15.87 -6.20 -19.58
CA ALA A 305 15.36 -7.57 -19.47
C ALA A 305 15.77 -8.45 -20.67
N THR A 306 15.69 -7.93 -21.90
CA THR A 306 16.11 -8.66 -23.10
C THR A 306 17.62 -8.94 -23.09
N VAL A 307 18.45 -7.94 -22.77
CA VAL A 307 19.90 -8.11 -22.65
C VAL A 307 20.26 -9.12 -21.56
N TYR A 308 19.52 -9.11 -20.44
CA TYR A 308 19.70 -10.09 -19.38
C TYR A 308 19.39 -11.52 -19.84
N LEU A 309 18.24 -11.75 -20.50
CA LEU A 309 17.88 -13.09 -20.99
C LEU A 309 18.80 -13.57 -22.11
N LEU A 310 19.18 -12.69 -23.04
CA LEU A 310 20.13 -13.04 -24.09
C LEU A 310 21.50 -13.37 -23.51
N GLY A 311 21.98 -12.55 -22.57
CA GLY A 311 23.20 -12.84 -21.82
C GLY A 311 23.11 -14.13 -21.03
N ALA A 312 21.96 -14.45 -20.45
CA ALA A 312 21.74 -15.72 -19.76
C ALA A 312 21.78 -16.91 -20.72
N ALA A 313 21.15 -16.81 -21.89
CA ALA A 313 21.20 -17.84 -22.92
C ALA A 313 22.64 -18.08 -23.42
N ILE A 314 23.37 -17.01 -23.74
CA ILE A 314 24.79 -17.09 -24.14
C ILE A 314 25.64 -17.69 -23.01
N GLY A 315 25.42 -17.23 -21.77
CA GLY A 315 26.11 -17.76 -20.60
C GLY A 315 25.89 -19.25 -20.40
N GLY A 316 24.64 -19.71 -20.57
CA GLY A 316 24.30 -21.13 -20.55
C GLY A 316 25.02 -21.93 -21.65
N VAL A 317 25.07 -21.40 -22.87
CA VAL A 317 25.83 -22.01 -23.99
C VAL A 317 27.32 -22.10 -23.65
N VAL A 318 27.92 -21.06 -23.06
CA VAL A 318 29.34 -21.09 -22.63
C VAL A 318 29.58 -22.18 -21.59
N LEU A 319 28.69 -22.33 -20.61
CA LEU A 319 28.78 -23.41 -19.62
C LEU A 319 28.62 -24.80 -20.25
N SER A 320 27.75 -24.93 -21.25
CA SER A 320 27.60 -26.17 -22.02
C SER A 320 28.83 -26.51 -22.87
N VAL A 321 29.45 -25.51 -23.51
CA VAL A 321 30.72 -25.70 -24.23
C VAL A 321 31.82 -26.13 -23.27
N LEU A 322 31.88 -25.53 -22.08
CA LEU A 322 32.83 -25.95 -21.04
C LEU A 322 32.63 -27.41 -20.65
N ALA A 323 31.38 -27.85 -20.43
CA ALA A 323 31.07 -29.24 -20.15
C ALA A 323 31.51 -30.17 -21.30
N ALA A 324 31.32 -29.76 -22.56
CA ALA A 324 31.78 -30.53 -23.72
C ALA A 324 33.30 -30.63 -23.81
N ILE A 325 34.04 -29.57 -23.46
CA ILE A 325 35.53 -29.57 -23.41
C ILE A 325 36.04 -30.60 -22.38
N TYR A 326 35.34 -30.75 -21.25
CA TYR A 326 35.65 -31.77 -20.24
C TYR A 326 35.14 -33.18 -20.60
N GLY A 327 34.61 -33.37 -21.80
CA GLY A 327 34.28 -34.70 -22.35
C GLY A 327 32.83 -35.13 -22.16
N HIS A 328 31.95 -34.31 -21.58
CA HIS A 328 30.51 -34.61 -21.52
C HIS A 328 29.89 -34.55 -22.92
N ARG A 329 28.91 -35.41 -23.20
CA ARG A 329 28.26 -35.51 -24.53
C ARG A 329 26.74 -35.54 -24.43
N GLY A 330 26.09 -35.25 -25.56
CA GLY A 330 24.63 -35.33 -25.70
C GLY A 330 23.90 -34.41 -24.73
N LEU A 331 22.84 -34.94 -24.11
CA LEU A 331 21.96 -34.17 -23.21
C LEU A 331 22.70 -33.64 -21.98
N ILE A 332 23.71 -34.37 -21.46
CA ILE A 332 24.49 -33.96 -20.29
C ILE A 332 25.29 -32.68 -20.56
N ALA A 333 25.87 -32.54 -21.75
CA ALA A 333 26.58 -31.32 -22.15
C ALA A 333 25.62 -30.14 -22.38
N LEU A 334 24.34 -30.40 -22.71
CA LEU A 334 23.33 -29.36 -22.96
C LEU A 334 22.62 -28.86 -21.69
N LEU A 335 22.61 -29.66 -20.61
CA LEU A 335 21.93 -29.33 -19.36
C LEU A 335 22.29 -27.93 -18.81
N PRO A 336 23.57 -27.50 -18.76
CA PRO A 336 23.91 -26.15 -18.29
C PRO A 336 23.20 -25.02 -19.06
N ALA A 337 23.05 -25.15 -20.37
CA ALA A 337 22.34 -24.16 -21.19
C ALA A 337 20.85 -24.06 -20.84
N ILE A 338 20.20 -25.20 -20.60
CA ILE A 338 18.79 -25.28 -20.25
C ILE A 338 18.56 -24.77 -18.82
N ASP A 339 19.29 -25.32 -17.86
CA ASP A 339 19.08 -25.07 -16.44
C ASP A 339 19.43 -23.61 -16.09
N TYR A 340 20.57 -23.11 -16.58
CA TYR A 340 20.98 -21.74 -16.29
C TYR A 340 19.99 -20.71 -16.83
N LEU A 341 19.48 -20.93 -18.05
CA LEU A 341 18.45 -20.08 -18.64
C LEU A 341 17.13 -20.19 -17.87
N ALA A 342 16.72 -21.38 -17.46
CA ALA A 342 15.51 -21.60 -16.67
C ALA A 342 15.58 -20.88 -15.32
N PHE A 343 16.69 -21.00 -14.59
CA PHE A 343 16.90 -20.29 -13.32
C PHE A 343 16.92 -18.77 -13.51
N ALA A 344 17.56 -18.28 -14.57
CA ALA A 344 17.59 -16.85 -14.89
C ALA A 344 16.18 -16.30 -15.21
N LEU A 345 15.42 -17.01 -16.04
CA LEU A 345 14.04 -16.67 -16.37
C LEU A 345 13.16 -16.64 -15.11
N ALA A 346 13.21 -17.70 -14.32
CA ALA A 346 12.38 -17.84 -13.12
C ALA A 346 12.75 -16.79 -12.06
N ALA A 347 14.04 -16.50 -11.85
CA ALA A 347 14.48 -15.45 -10.93
C ALA A 347 14.02 -14.06 -11.42
N GLY A 348 14.06 -13.82 -12.73
CA GLY A 348 13.62 -12.57 -13.33
C GLY A 348 12.09 -12.35 -13.26
N LEU A 349 11.31 -13.43 -13.45
CA LEU A 349 9.85 -13.41 -13.27
C LEU A 349 9.48 -13.16 -11.80
N CYS A 350 10.15 -13.82 -10.85
CA CYS A 350 9.95 -13.60 -9.42
C CYS A 350 10.25 -12.15 -9.03
N ALA A 351 11.40 -11.61 -9.46
CA ALA A 351 11.77 -10.22 -9.22
C ALA A 351 10.73 -9.24 -9.81
N GLY A 352 10.23 -9.54 -11.01
CA GLY A 352 9.18 -8.79 -11.69
C GLY A 352 7.86 -8.76 -10.93
N ALA A 353 7.39 -9.94 -10.52
CA ALA A 353 6.13 -10.11 -9.79
C ALA A 353 6.16 -9.36 -8.45
N VAL A 354 7.25 -9.54 -7.71
CA VAL A 354 7.55 -8.85 -6.44
C VAL A 354 7.54 -7.34 -6.60
N GLN A 355 8.25 -6.81 -7.59
CA GLN A 355 8.37 -5.36 -7.74
C GLN A 355 7.05 -4.75 -8.19
N ARG A 356 6.29 -5.46 -9.04
CA ARG A 356 4.94 -5.07 -9.43
C ARG A 356 4.00 -5.04 -8.23
N LEU A 357 4.05 -6.05 -7.37
CA LEU A 357 3.27 -6.10 -6.13
C LEU A 357 3.55 -4.88 -5.25
N ARG A 358 4.82 -4.52 -5.05
CA ARG A 358 5.18 -3.33 -4.27
C ARG A 358 4.66 -2.04 -4.88
N ARG A 359 4.71 -1.91 -6.21
CA ARG A 359 4.21 -0.72 -6.91
C ARG A 359 2.69 -0.60 -6.76
N GLU A 360 1.96 -1.70 -6.95
CA GLU A 360 0.50 -1.69 -6.78
C GLU A 360 0.08 -1.49 -5.33
N GLN A 361 0.81 -2.05 -4.36
CA GLN A 361 0.56 -1.77 -2.93
C GLN A 361 0.74 -0.29 -2.60
N ARG A 362 1.84 0.33 -3.05
CA ARG A 362 2.06 1.77 -2.85
C ARG A 362 1.00 2.61 -3.56
N ARG A 363 0.58 2.19 -4.76
CA ARG A 363 -0.48 2.85 -5.52
C ARG A 363 -1.81 2.75 -4.79
N LEU A 364 -2.17 1.58 -4.27
CA LEU A 364 -3.36 1.36 -3.45
C LEU A 364 -3.32 2.24 -2.20
N SER A 365 -2.22 2.23 -1.44
CA SER A 365 -2.08 3.11 -0.27
C SER A 365 -2.24 4.58 -0.66
N GLY A 366 -1.58 5.01 -1.75
CA GLY A 366 -1.70 6.37 -2.25
C GLY A 366 -3.13 6.74 -2.69
N THR A 367 -3.81 5.85 -3.40
CA THR A 367 -5.21 6.04 -3.84
C THR A 367 -6.18 6.06 -2.68
N ILE A 368 -6.01 5.20 -1.67
CA ILE A 368 -6.83 5.22 -0.45
C ILE A 368 -6.62 6.53 0.31
N THR A 369 -5.37 6.95 0.54
CA THR A 369 -5.10 8.21 1.25
C THR A 369 -5.60 9.43 0.47
N HIS A 370 -5.54 9.39 -0.87
CA HIS A 370 -6.13 10.44 -1.70
C HIS A 370 -7.66 10.40 -1.65
N SER A 371 -8.26 9.21 -1.60
CA SER A 371 -9.71 9.00 -1.52
C SER A 371 -10.31 9.52 -0.24
N GLN A 372 -9.69 9.17 0.89
CA GLN A 372 -10.10 9.68 2.20
C GLN A 372 -10.03 11.20 2.25
N ARG A 373 -9.01 11.80 1.63
CA ARG A 373 -8.90 13.27 1.52
C ARG A 373 -9.99 13.88 0.65
N ALA A 374 -10.17 13.41 -0.58
CA ALA A 374 -11.21 13.94 -1.48
C ALA A 374 -12.63 13.80 -0.90
N SER A 375 -12.93 12.70 -0.20
CA SER A 375 -14.23 12.52 0.46
C SER A 375 -14.42 13.48 1.64
N ARG A 376 -13.36 13.76 2.41
CA ARG A 376 -13.38 14.75 3.51
C ARG A 376 -13.51 16.17 2.97
N GLU A 377 -12.80 16.50 1.89
CA GLU A 377 -12.90 17.78 1.21
C GLU A 377 -14.32 18.06 0.70
N GLY A 378 -15.00 17.03 0.17
CA GLY A 378 -16.38 17.15 -0.31
C GLY A 378 -17.41 17.43 0.79
N VAL A 379 -17.25 16.85 1.98
CA VAL A 379 -18.20 16.99 3.11
C VAL A 379 -17.83 18.12 4.07
N GLY A 380 -16.57 18.58 4.04
CA GLY A 380 -16.04 19.68 4.86
C GLY A 380 -16.93 20.94 4.91
N PRO A 381 -17.42 21.49 3.78
CA PRO A 381 -18.30 22.65 3.78
C PRO A 381 -19.57 22.46 4.62
N ALA A 382 -20.25 21.33 4.46
CA ALA A 382 -21.50 21.04 5.17
C ALA A 382 -21.24 20.87 6.67
N ARG A 383 -20.15 20.21 7.04
CA ARG A 383 -19.72 20.06 8.44
C ARG A 383 -19.45 21.41 9.10
N GLU A 384 -18.71 22.27 8.41
CA GLU A 384 -18.34 23.58 8.93
C GLU A 384 -19.54 24.53 9.01
N GLY A 385 -20.45 24.46 8.04
CA GLY A 385 -21.74 25.15 8.11
C GLY A 385 -22.51 24.74 9.37
N LEU A 386 -22.67 23.44 9.62
CA LEU A 386 -23.41 22.93 10.78
C LEU A 386 -22.77 23.34 12.11
N ARG A 387 -21.44 23.27 12.24
CA ARG A 387 -20.72 23.67 13.47
C ARG A 387 -20.91 25.15 13.77
N ARG A 388 -20.75 26.03 12.78
CA ARG A 388 -20.98 27.48 12.97
C ARG A 388 -22.43 27.78 13.34
N THR A 389 -23.39 27.10 12.72
CA THR A 389 -24.80 27.24 13.10
C THR A 389 -25.06 26.74 14.52
N ALA A 390 -24.44 25.62 14.93
CA ALA A 390 -24.54 25.10 16.29
C ALA A 390 -23.92 26.06 17.33
N GLU A 391 -22.76 26.64 17.01
CA GLU A 391 -22.08 27.65 17.83
C GLU A 391 -22.90 28.94 17.94
N LEU A 392 -23.52 29.41 16.85
CA LEU A 392 -24.43 30.56 16.87
C LEU A 392 -25.59 30.34 17.84
N LEU A 393 -26.22 29.16 17.79
CA LEU A 393 -27.31 28.81 18.72
C LEU A 393 -26.84 28.72 20.17
N HIS A 394 -25.64 28.18 20.40
CA HIS A 394 -25.10 28.02 21.74
C HIS A 394 -24.64 29.35 22.35
N ARG A 395 -23.84 30.13 21.63
CA ARG A 395 -23.24 31.36 22.13
C ARG A 395 -24.24 32.49 22.18
N ASP A 396 -24.97 32.71 21.09
CA ASP A 396 -25.79 33.91 20.96
C ASP A 396 -27.24 33.63 21.37
N GLY A 397 -27.79 32.46 21.02
CA GLY A 397 -29.17 32.09 21.39
C GLY A 397 -29.32 31.74 22.86
N GLN A 398 -28.65 30.66 23.28
CA GLN A 398 -28.67 30.22 24.68
C GLN A 398 -27.99 31.25 25.61
N GLY A 399 -26.91 31.89 25.16
CA GLY A 399 -26.26 32.98 25.89
C GLY A 399 -27.17 34.17 26.13
N ALA A 400 -27.90 34.67 25.12
CA ALA A 400 -28.85 35.76 25.29
C ALA A 400 -29.98 35.41 26.26
N CYS A 401 -30.51 34.18 26.18
CA CYS A 401 -31.54 33.71 27.11
C CYS A 401 -31.03 33.71 28.57
N MET A 402 -29.82 33.19 28.80
CA MET A 402 -29.21 33.15 30.15
C MET A 402 -28.86 34.54 30.66
N GLN A 403 -28.28 35.39 29.81
CA GLN A 403 -27.94 36.76 30.17
C GLN A 403 -29.19 37.55 30.54
N PHE A 404 -30.24 37.49 29.73
CA PHE A 404 -31.52 38.16 30.01
C PHE A 404 -32.11 37.71 31.34
N ALA A 405 -32.13 36.40 31.60
CA ALA A 405 -32.68 35.86 32.85
C ALA A 405 -31.89 36.30 34.10
N LEU A 406 -30.61 36.65 33.95
CA LEU A 406 -29.78 37.17 35.04
C LEU A 406 -29.90 38.68 35.21
N THR A 407 -30.02 39.44 34.11
CA THR A 407 -30.04 40.90 34.13
C THR A 407 -31.43 41.50 34.33
N HIS A 408 -32.50 40.76 34.02
CA HIS A 408 -33.88 41.24 34.13
C HIS A 408 -34.73 40.36 35.07
N PRO A 409 -34.43 40.30 36.38
CA PRO A 409 -35.22 39.51 37.33
C PRO A 409 -36.68 39.98 37.46
N HIS A 410 -36.95 41.24 37.13
CA HIS A 410 -38.29 41.84 37.02
C HIS A 410 -38.48 42.44 35.62
N SER A 411 -38.47 41.58 34.60
CA SER A 411 -38.57 41.98 33.19
C SER A 411 -39.88 42.74 32.88
N SER A 412 -39.78 43.86 32.18
CA SER A 412 -40.95 44.56 31.63
C SER A 412 -41.45 43.89 30.34
N PRO A 413 -42.70 44.18 29.91
CA PRO A 413 -43.20 43.72 28.61
C PRO A 413 -42.33 44.18 27.44
N ALA A 414 -41.74 45.38 27.53
CA ALA A 414 -40.85 45.93 26.50
C ALA A 414 -39.53 45.14 26.41
N ASP A 415 -38.90 44.81 27.54
CA ASP A 415 -37.66 44.01 27.57
C ASP A 415 -37.88 42.62 26.96
N THR A 416 -39.04 42.03 27.28
CA THR A 416 -39.43 40.70 26.80
C THR A 416 -39.70 40.70 25.29
N SER A 417 -40.31 41.76 24.77
CA SER A 417 -40.50 41.97 23.34
C SER A 417 -39.18 42.16 22.60
N ALA A 418 -38.26 42.96 23.16
CA ALA A 418 -36.94 43.17 22.57
C ALA A 418 -36.13 41.86 22.47
N LEU A 419 -36.12 41.05 23.53
CA LEU A 419 -35.49 39.72 23.48
C LEU A 419 -36.13 38.82 22.41
N ARG A 420 -37.46 38.82 22.31
CA ARG A 420 -38.19 38.04 21.30
C ARG A 420 -37.76 38.43 19.89
N ASP A 421 -37.66 39.73 19.61
CA ASP A 421 -37.22 40.23 18.31
C ASP A 421 -35.75 39.86 18.02
N ASP A 422 -34.86 39.96 19.01
CA ASP A 422 -33.46 39.57 18.89
C ASP A 422 -33.29 38.07 18.61
N LEU A 423 -34.06 37.22 19.30
CA LEU A 423 -34.05 35.77 19.10
C LEU A 423 -34.62 35.38 17.73
N LEU A 424 -35.70 36.04 17.27
CA LEU A 424 -36.24 35.82 15.93
C LEU A 424 -35.27 36.28 14.84
N ALA A 425 -34.59 37.40 15.04
CA ALA A 425 -33.54 37.88 14.15
C ALA A 425 -32.36 36.90 14.09
N LEU A 426 -31.96 36.32 15.22
CA LEU A 426 -30.94 35.27 15.27
C LEU A 426 -31.37 34.02 14.50
N VAL A 427 -32.60 33.55 14.69
CA VAL A 427 -33.15 32.39 13.98
C VAL A 427 -33.18 32.60 12.47
N HIS A 428 -33.53 33.80 12.01
CA HIS A 428 -33.47 34.16 10.58
C HIS A 428 -32.06 34.11 10.00
N ARG A 429 -31.01 34.27 10.82
CA ARG A 429 -29.60 34.16 10.38
C ARG A 429 -29.09 32.73 10.26
N LEU A 430 -29.82 31.70 10.70
CA LEU A 430 -29.29 30.33 10.72
C LEU A 430 -28.95 29.81 9.32
N THR A 431 -29.86 29.99 8.36
CA THR A 431 -29.68 29.52 6.97
C THR A 431 -28.55 30.27 6.27
N SER A 432 -28.42 31.58 6.49
CA SER A 432 -27.32 32.37 5.94
C SER A 432 -25.99 32.06 6.62
N THR A 433 -25.97 31.74 7.92
CA THR A 433 -24.78 31.32 8.67
C THR A 433 -24.27 29.96 8.19
N TYR A 434 -25.18 29.01 7.93
CA TYR A 434 -24.82 27.73 7.32
C TYR A 434 -24.19 27.92 5.93
N ALA A 435 -24.83 28.77 5.10
CA ALA A 435 -24.42 29.01 3.72
C ALA A 435 -23.20 29.93 3.58
N ALA A 436 -22.90 30.75 4.59
CA ALA A 436 -21.78 31.68 4.58
C ALA A 436 -20.48 30.90 4.34
N ALA A 437 -19.62 31.38 3.45
CA ALA A 437 -18.24 30.93 3.48
C ALA A 437 -17.66 31.29 4.86
N ASP A 438 -16.91 30.38 5.47
CA ASP A 438 -16.15 30.70 6.68
C ASP A 438 -15.29 31.95 6.41
N PRO A 439 -15.30 32.99 7.27
CA PRO A 439 -14.41 34.15 7.09
C PRO A 439 -12.94 33.73 6.96
N GLY A 440 -12.61 32.52 7.44
CA GLY A 440 -11.34 31.87 7.23
C GLY A 440 -10.37 32.15 8.33
N THR A 441 -9.60 31.13 8.68
CA THR A 441 -8.23 31.37 9.13
C THR A 441 -7.49 31.98 7.94
N ASP A 442 -6.75 33.05 8.15
CA ASP A 442 -5.95 33.72 7.12
C ASP A 442 -4.47 33.72 7.53
N ALA A 443 -3.61 34.38 6.75
CA ALA A 443 -2.22 34.53 7.15
C ALA A 443 -2.07 35.29 8.47
N ALA A 444 -2.99 36.19 8.83
CA ALA A 444 -2.94 36.95 10.07
C ALA A 444 -3.20 36.05 11.30
N ALA A 445 -4.17 35.15 11.23
CA ALA A 445 -4.45 34.17 12.28
C ALA A 445 -3.27 33.22 12.51
N LEU A 446 -2.58 32.77 11.45
CA LEU A 446 -1.35 31.99 11.59
C LEU A 446 -0.23 32.79 12.28
N ARG A 447 -0.04 34.06 11.88
CA ARG A 447 0.93 34.94 12.55
C ARG A 447 0.59 35.15 14.03
N ALA A 448 -0.69 35.28 14.38
CA ALA A 448 -1.13 35.42 15.75
C ALA A 448 -0.87 34.17 16.60
N LEU A 449 -1.05 32.97 16.03
CA LEU A 449 -0.67 31.70 16.66
C LEU A 449 0.84 31.67 16.94
N LEU A 450 1.66 31.96 15.93
CA LEU A 450 3.12 31.98 16.07
C LEU A 450 3.58 33.00 17.11
N ALA A 451 3.00 34.20 17.11
CA ALA A 451 3.29 35.23 18.12
C ALA A 451 2.91 34.77 19.54
N THR A 452 1.78 34.06 19.68
CA THR A 452 1.35 33.54 20.98
C THR A 452 2.31 32.49 21.51
N TRP A 453 2.72 31.53 20.66
CA TRP A 453 3.69 30.49 21.05
C TRP A 453 5.11 31.04 21.22
N GLY A 454 5.51 32.06 20.46
CA GLY A 454 6.80 32.74 20.61
C GLY A 454 7.00 33.41 21.97
N ARG A 455 5.92 33.66 22.73
CA ARG A 455 5.99 34.10 24.13
C ARG A 455 6.31 32.96 25.11
N VAL A 456 6.11 31.70 24.70
CA VAL A 456 6.23 30.50 25.54
C VAL A 456 7.49 29.70 25.24
N ILE A 457 7.93 29.66 23.99
CA ILE A 457 9.12 28.94 23.52
C ILE A 457 9.98 29.80 22.60
N VAL A 458 11.26 29.44 22.46
CA VAL A 458 12.14 30.07 21.46
C VAL A 458 11.69 29.63 20.07
N LEU A 459 11.07 30.54 19.32
CA LEU A 459 10.47 30.24 18.03
C LEU A 459 11.22 30.94 16.90
N GLN A 460 11.72 30.17 15.93
CA GLN A 460 12.24 30.68 14.67
C GLN A 460 11.22 30.47 13.57
N THR A 461 10.93 31.50 12.77
CA THR A 461 9.89 31.43 11.72
C THR A 461 10.44 31.85 10.37
N THR A 462 10.25 31.01 9.36
CA THR A 462 10.60 31.29 7.96
C THR A 462 9.34 31.14 7.10
N LEU A 463 8.69 32.26 6.77
CA LEU A 463 7.42 32.27 6.05
C LEU A 463 7.59 32.89 4.65
N ASP A 464 7.41 32.08 3.61
CA ASP A 464 7.43 32.54 2.21
C ASP A 464 6.21 33.44 1.93
N PRO A 465 6.40 34.67 1.40
CA PRO A 465 5.30 35.56 1.01
C PRO A 465 4.28 34.91 0.07
N ARG A 466 4.72 34.03 -0.84
CA ARG A 466 3.81 33.30 -1.75
C ARG A 466 2.93 32.30 -1.01
N ALA A 467 3.47 31.68 0.04
CA ALA A 467 2.69 30.77 0.87
C ALA A 467 1.63 31.55 1.65
N LEU A 468 1.98 32.72 2.21
CA LEU A 468 1.04 33.58 2.95
C LEU A 468 -0.09 34.09 2.04
N ALA A 469 0.23 34.55 0.82
CA ALA A 469 -0.79 34.94 -0.15
C ALA A 469 -1.73 33.77 -0.52
N ALA A 470 -1.20 32.54 -0.57
CA ALA A 470 -2.03 31.36 -0.80
C ALA A 470 -2.95 31.02 0.39
N LEU A 471 -2.52 31.31 1.63
CA LEU A 471 -3.40 31.18 2.81
C LEU A 471 -4.53 32.21 2.76
N ASP A 472 -4.22 33.46 2.44
CA ASP A 472 -5.23 34.54 2.32
C ASP A 472 -6.26 34.26 1.22
N ALA A 473 -5.81 33.70 0.09
CA ALA A 473 -6.69 33.32 -1.01
C ALA A 473 -7.52 32.05 -0.74
N HIS A 474 -7.11 31.20 0.21
CA HIS A 474 -7.74 29.90 0.47
C HIS A 474 -7.95 29.66 1.98
N PRO A 475 -9.00 30.25 2.57
CA PRO A 475 -9.39 30.10 3.98
C PRO A 475 -9.32 28.69 4.58
N ARG A 476 -9.73 27.67 3.81
CA ARG A 476 -9.70 26.27 4.28
C ARG A 476 -8.28 25.72 4.37
N LEU A 477 -7.46 26.01 3.37
CA LEU A 477 -6.05 25.64 3.35
C LEU A 477 -5.32 26.30 4.52
N ALA A 478 -5.62 27.56 4.80
CA ALA A 478 -5.07 28.29 5.93
C ALA A 478 -5.42 27.66 7.28
N ARG A 479 -6.65 27.17 7.46
CA ARG A 479 -7.04 26.42 8.66
C ARG A 479 -6.29 25.10 8.80
N ASP A 480 -6.19 24.32 7.73
CA ASP A 480 -5.47 23.05 7.76
C ASP A 480 -3.98 23.24 8.10
N VAL A 481 -3.37 24.30 7.55
CA VAL A 481 -2.00 24.71 7.86
C VAL A 481 -1.87 25.14 9.32
N TYR A 482 -2.82 25.94 9.80
CA TYR A 482 -2.87 26.38 11.19
C TYR A 482 -2.92 25.19 12.15
N ASP A 483 -3.79 24.22 11.90
CA ASP A 483 -3.95 23.04 12.76
C ASP A 483 -2.69 22.18 12.81
N VAL A 484 -2.03 21.97 11.66
CA VAL A 484 -0.75 21.24 11.61
C VAL A 484 0.35 21.99 12.39
N ILE A 485 0.44 23.30 12.23
CA ILE A 485 1.45 24.11 12.93
C ILE A 485 1.15 24.14 14.44
N ALA A 486 -0.10 24.34 14.84
CA ALA A 486 -0.53 24.32 16.24
C ALA A 486 -0.20 22.99 16.92
N GLU A 487 -0.52 21.87 16.26
CA GLU A 487 -0.21 20.52 16.75
C GLU A 487 1.30 20.28 16.81
N GLY A 488 2.06 20.76 15.81
CA GLY A 488 3.52 20.68 15.81
C GLY A 488 4.16 21.43 16.98
N LEU A 489 3.68 22.65 17.27
CA LEU A 489 4.17 23.47 18.38
C LEU A 489 3.80 22.86 19.74
N LEU A 490 2.57 22.34 19.87
CA LEU A 490 2.13 21.63 21.07
C LEU A 490 3.00 20.39 21.35
N ASN A 491 3.30 19.62 20.30
CA ASN A 491 4.14 18.43 20.42
C ASN A 491 5.60 18.77 20.70
N ALA A 492 6.12 19.85 20.11
CA ALA A 492 7.43 20.38 20.46
C ALA A 492 7.48 20.64 21.98
N VAL A 493 6.57 21.45 22.52
CA VAL A 493 6.57 21.78 23.96
C VAL A 493 6.46 20.56 24.88
N LYS A 494 5.69 19.53 24.47
CA LYS A 494 5.46 18.33 25.29
C LYS A 494 6.63 17.34 25.27
N HIS A 495 7.35 17.27 24.15
CA HIS A 495 8.23 16.13 23.86
C HIS A 495 9.64 16.52 23.41
N SER A 496 9.93 17.81 23.19
CA SER A 496 11.26 18.26 22.81
C SER A 496 12.22 18.29 24.00
N ASP A 497 13.50 18.04 23.72
CA ASP A 497 14.58 18.11 24.70
C ASP A 497 14.89 19.57 25.09
N GLU A 498 14.63 20.51 24.18
CA GLU A 498 14.77 21.95 24.38
C GLU A 498 13.45 22.65 24.03
N LYS A 499 13.06 23.68 24.79
CA LYS A 499 11.87 24.51 24.52
C LYS A 499 12.10 25.48 23.35
N SER A 500 12.45 24.92 22.19
CA SER A 500 12.70 25.63 20.95
C SER A 500 12.04 24.91 19.76
N ALA A 501 11.56 25.69 18.80
CA ALA A 501 11.00 25.17 17.56
C ALA A 501 11.31 26.10 16.38
N GLU A 502 11.42 25.51 15.20
CA GLU A 502 11.52 26.22 13.93
C GLU A 502 10.29 25.89 13.08
N VAL A 503 9.57 26.92 12.66
CA VAL A 503 8.42 26.80 11.77
C VAL A 503 8.80 27.35 10.40
N SER A 504 8.58 26.57 9.35
CA SER A 504 8.73 27.04 7.97
C SER A 504 7.49 26.77 7.13
N LEU A 505 7.19 27.75 6.28
CA LEU A 505 6.08 27.70 5.34
C LEU A 505 6.57 28.13 3.95
N ASP A 506 6.54 27.23 2.98
CA ASP A 506 7.09 27.46 1.63
C ASP A 506 6.22 26.87 0.51
N VAL A 507 6.21 27.50 -0.67
CA VAL A 507 5.55 26.93 -1.87
C VAL A 507 6.58 26.17 -2.70
N VAL A 508 6.27 24.90 -2.99
CA VAL A 508 7.20 23.98 -3.64
C VAL A 508 6.61 23.33 -4.88
N ALA A 509 7.39 23.29 -5.95
CA ALA A 509 7.02 22.59 -7.17
C ALA A 509 7.20 21.08 -6.97
N THR A 510 6.16 20.30 -7.27
CA THR A 510 6.21 18.84 -7.27
C THR A 510 5.79 18.30 -8.64
N GLY A 511 6.07 17.03 -8.91
CA GLY A 511 5.56 16.36 -10.12
C GLY A 511 4.03 16.29 -10.23
N ALA A 512 3.29 16.73 -9.19
CA ALA A 512 1.84 16.82 -9.15
C ALA A 512 1.35 18.28 -8.96
N GLY A 513 2.14 19.25 -9.42
CA GLY A 513 1.86 20.69 -9.32
C GLY A 513 2.49 21.38 -8.11
N SER A 514 2.21 22.68 -7.97
CA SER A 514 2.63 23.48 -6.82
C SER A 514 1.91 23.03 -5.55
N ARG A 515 2.68 22.90 -4.46
CA ARG A 515 2.18 22.49 -3.14
C ARG A 515 2.63 23.50 -2.11
N LEU A 516 1.80 23.75 -1.11
CA LEU A 516 2.19 24.51 0.06
C LEU A 516 2.71 23.54 1.12
N ARG A 517 3.93 23.77 1.60
CA ARG A 517 4.63 22.94 2.57
C ARG A 517 4.66 23.65 3.91
N ALA A 518 4.15 22.99 4.94
CA ALA A 518 4.23 23.45 6.33
C ALA A 518 5.14 22.49 7.12
N ARG A 519 6.10 23.04 7.86
CA ARG A 519 7.07 22.27 8.65
C ARG A 519 7.22 22.86 10.04
N VAL A 520 7.23 21.98 11.05
CA VAL A 520 7.62 22.30 12.42
C VAL A 520 8.77 21.37 12.82
N ARG A 521 9.95 21.94 13.04
CA ARG A 521 11.14 21.23 13.52
C ARG A 521 11.34 21.55 14.99
N SER A 522 11.58 20.53 15.79
CA SER A 522 11.89 20.68 17.22
C SER A 522 13.00 19.71 17.61
N ARG A 523 13.79 20.07 18.61
CA ARG A 523 14.94 19.27 19.03
C ARG A 523 14.48 18.10 19.88
N GLY A 524 14.84 16.88 19.51
CA GLY A 524 14.40 15.69 20.21
C GLY A 524 14.41 14.46 19.31
N ARG A 525 14.70 13.31 19.90
CA ARG A 525 14.74 12.04 19.17
C ARG A 525 13.37 11.37 19.16
N THR A 526 12.74 11.35 17.99
CA THR A 526 11.65 10.41 17.73
C THR A 526 12.22 9.01 17.47
N ALA A 527 11.51 7.96 17.87
CA ALA A 527 11.89 6.60 17.48
C ALA A 527 11.88 6.46 15.94
N PRO A 528 12.74 5.62 15.34
CA PRO A 528 12.82 5.48 13.87
C PRO A 528 11.51 5.09 13.18
N ASP A 529 10.60 4.46 13.93
CA ASP A 529 9.28 4.01 13.47
C ASP A 529 8.13 4.81 14.14
N ALA A 530 8.43 5.98 14.72
CA ALA A 530 7.41 6.82 15.34
C ALA A 530 6.47 7.40 14.28
N GLU A 531 5.22 6.95 14.29
CA GLU A 531 4.14 7.53 13.50
C GLU A 531 3.22 8.40 14.37
N LEU A 532 2.59 9.39 13.76
CA LEU A 532 1.46 10.07 14.38
C LEU A 532 0.38 9.04 14.73
N ARG A 533 -0.31 9.23 15.86
CA ARG A 533 -1.40 8.31 16.25
C ARG A 533 -2.46 8.21 15.14
N PRO A 534 -3.09 7.03 14.93
CA PRO A 534 -4.11 6.86 13.89
C PRO A 534 -5.27 7.86 13.95
N ALA A 535 -5.60 8.35 15.15
CA ALA A 535 -6.66 9.33 15.39
C ALA A 535 -6.16 10.80 15.42
N SER A 536 -4.91 11.08 15.06
CA SER A 536 -4.37 12.45 15.07
C SER A 536 -4.93 13.27 13.92
N HIS A 537 -5.49 14.45 14.23
CA HIS A 537 -5.97 15.38 13.21
C HIS A 537 -4.88 15.81 12.23
N ALA A 538 -3.64 16.03 12.69
CA ALA A 538 -2.52 16.35 11.81
C ALA A 538 -2.20 15.19 10.84
N ARG A 539 -2.30 13.92 11.28
CA ARG A 539 -2.16 12.74 10.40
C ARG A 539 -3.26 12.73 9.33
N ASP A 540 -4.48 13.08 9.73
CA ASP A 540 -5.63 13.18 8.85
C ASP A 540 -5.48 14.27 7.76
N LEU A 541 -4.79 15.35 8.09
CA LEU A 541 -4.39 16.42 7.15
C LEU A 541 -3.19 16.02 6.26
N GLY A 542 -2.64 14.82 6.44
CA GLY A 542 -1.52 14.29 5.67
C GLY A 542 -0.15 14.70 6.21
N ALA A 543 -0.07 15.22 7.43
CA ALA A 543 1.19 15.46 8.10
C ALA A 543 1.93 14.14 8.38
N ARG A 544 3.26 14.22 8.38
CA ARG A 544 4.16 13.09 8.63
C ARG A 544 5.18 13.52 9.65
N LEU A 545 5.48 12.60 10.55
CA LEU A 545 6.57 12.74 11.51
C LEU A 545 7.81 12.06 10.94
N ARG A 546 8.96 12.72 11.00
CA ARG A 546 10.24 12.20 10.51
C ARG A 546 11.34 12.60 11.47
N THR A 547 12.33 11.72 11.63
CA THR A 547 13.59 12.06 12.28
C THR A 547 14.52 12.73 11.28
N ASP A 548 15.04 13.90 11.61
CA ASP A 548 16.05 14.61 10.84
C ASP A 548 17.30 14.83 11.72
N GLY A 549 18.22 13.85 11.68
CA GLY A 549 19.40 13.85 12.55
C GLY A 549 19.05 13.76 14.04
N ARG A 550 19.19 14.88 14.77
CA ARG A 550 18.85 15.00 16.20
C ARG A 550 17.49 15.67 16.44
N ASP A 551 16.79 16.03 15.37
CA ASP A 551 15.54 16.75 15.45
C ASP A 551 14.36 15.88 15.01
N THR A 552 13.19 16.28 15.49
CA THR A 552 11.90 15.76 15.06
C THR A 552 11.25 16.78 14.14
N LEU A 553 10.85 16.32 12.95
CA LEU A 553 10.21 17.13 11.92
C LEU A 553 8.77 16.65 11.71
N LEU A 554 7.80 17.53 11.96
CA LEU A 554 6.43 17.38 11.48
C LEU A 554 6.29 18.15 10.16
N GLU A 555 5.92 17.44 9.09
CA GLU A 555 5.81 18.01 7.74
C GLU A 555 4.45 17.67 7.11
N ALA A 556 3.76 18.67 6.56
CA ALA A 556 2.57 18.48 5.74
C ALA A 556 2.71 19.17 4.37
N LEU A 557 2.11 18.56 3.34
CA LEU A 557 2.06 19.08 1.97
C LEU A 557 0.62 19.19 1.51
N PHE A 558 0.21 20.42 1.20
CA PHE A 558 -1.15 20.74 0.79
C PHE A 558 -1.22 21.07 -0.70
N ALA A 559 -2.32 20.67 -1.35
CA ALA A 559 -2.59 21.05 -2.72
C ALA A 559 -2.87 22.55 -2.79
N LEU A 560 -2.18 23.27 -3.67
CA LEU A 560 -2.65 24.58 -4.09
C LEU A 560 -3.64 24.38 -5.24
N PRO A 561 -4.83 25.01 -5.19
CA PRO A 561 -5.74 25.02 -6.34
C PRO A 561 -5.00 25.59 -7.56
N PRO A 562 -5.16 24.97 -8.74
CA PRO A 562 -4.46 25.43 -9.93
C PRO A 562 -4.92 26.86 -10.26
N THR A 563 -3.98 27.81 -10.28
CA THR A 563 -4.16 29.09 -10.95
C THR A 563 -4.15 28.80 -12.45
N THR A 564 -5.35 28.61 -13.02
CA THR A 564 -5.64 28.25 -14.42
C THR A 564 -5.04 26.90 -14.89
N PRO A 565 -5.75 26.12 -15.73
CA PRO A 565 -5.23 24.85 -16.20
C PRO A 565 -4.07 25.08 -17.17
N VAL A 566 -2.85 24.76 -16.74
CA VAL A 566 -1.74 24.55 -17.67
C VAL A 566 -2.04 23.25 -18.42
N VAL A 567 -2.58 23.39 -19.63
CA VAL A 567 -2.64 22.31 -20.62
C VAL A 567 -1.21 21.91 -20.93
N SER A 568 -0.74 20.80 -20.36
CA SER A 568 0.53 20.19 -20.76
C SER A 568 0.31 19.57 -22.14
N ALA A 569 0.53 20.36 -23.18
CA ALA A 569 0.62 19.90 -24.55
C ALA A 569 1.92 19.09 -24.73
N GLU A 570 1.86 17.78 -24.50
CA GLU A 570 2.81 16.83 -25.09
C GLU A 570 2.09 15.49 -25.38
N HIS A 571 1.29 15.49 -26.43
CA HIS A 571 1.06 14.28 -27.23
C HIS A 571 1.74 14.50 -28.58
N PRO A 572 2.77 13.72 -28.96
CA PRO A 572 3.24 13.74 -30.34
C PRO A 572 2.21 12.97 -31.18
N GLU A 573 1.38 13.72 -31.90
CA GLU A 573 0.58 13.18 -32.98
C GLU A 573 1.50 12.63 -34.07
N LYS A 574 1.30 11.35 -34.38
CA LYS A 574 1.81 10.69 -35.57
C LYS A 574 1.27 11.43 -36.79
N GLN A 575 2.14 12.14 -37.50
CA GLN A 575 1.89 12.54 -38.88
C GLN A 575 1.65 11.28 -39.72
N ALA A 576 0.43 11.12 -40.21
CA ALA A 576 0.13 10.29 -41.36
C ALA A 576 0.54 11.08 -42.61
N ALA A 577 1.40 10.50 -43.44
CA ALA A 577 1.73 11.04 -44.75
C ALA A 577 0.50 10.99 -45.68
N PRO A 578 0.29 12.00 -46.55
CA PRO A 578 -0.72 11.93 -47.60
C PRO A 578 -0.24 11.03 -48.76
N PRO A 579 -1.16 10.41 -49.51
CA PRO A 579 -0.81 9.56 -50.65
C PRO A 579 -0.39 10.39 -51.86
N SER A 580 0.63 9.88 -52.56
CA SER A 580 0.92 10.19 -53.97
C SER A 580 0.49 9.01 -54.83
#